data_AF-A0A565C8M2-F1
#
_entry.id   AF-A0A565C8M2-F1
#
_cell.length_a   1.000
_cell.length_b   1.000
_cell.length_c   1.000
_cell.angle_alpha   90.00
_cell.angle_beta   90.00
_cell.angle_gamma   90.00
#
_symmetry.space_group_name_H-M   'P 1'
#
loop_
_entity.id
_entity.type
_entity.pdbx_description
1 polymer ?
#
loop_
_entity_poly.entity_id
_entity_poly.type
_entity_poly.pdbx_seq_one_letter_code
_entity_poly.pdbx_strand_id
1 'polypeptide(L)'
;MIIKTIGLLDDHDKELNKYAKRVGYWYGCHFPELDKIIKDNILYILADKVEAKLKKAALKSKGKEASDLELMRIQELCDEVLSLAEYRAQLYDKLKSGMNKCCSQSDCLSWGASWCSYDFSERELKKNHATPKYGFIYHAPLVRQAKPKHKGKIARSLTSKAALAIRCDALGDGQNNTMELVNRAKLEARLRNLEARDLAKSKAKRDLAKSKCETG
;
A
#
# COMPACT_ATOMS: atom_id res chain seq x y z
N MET A 1 -0.54 11.89 -19.04
CA MET A 1 0.81 11.77 -18.46
C MET A 1 0.83 10.85 -17.23
N ILE A 2 -0.06 11.07 -16.26
CA ILE A 2 -0.18 10.31 -15.00
C ILE A 2 -0.28 8.78 -15.19
N ILE A 3 -1.16 8.30 -16.09
CA ILE A 3 -1.33 6.85 -16.35
C ILE A 3 -0.03 6.20 -16.86
N LYS A 4 0.70 6.88 -17.75
CA LYS A 4 1.99 6.39 -18.26
C LYS A 4 3.04 6.33 -17.15
N THR A 5 3.09 7.34 -16.28
CA THR A 5 4.00 7.38 -15.12
C THR A 5 3.74 6.23 -14.15
N ILE A 6 2.48 5.85 -13.93
CA ILE A 6 2.13 4.73 -13.05
C ILE A 6 2.52 3.39 -13.66
N GLY A 7 2.25 3.19 -14.96
CA GLY A 7 2.72 1.98 -15.65
C GLY A 7 4.24 1.83 -15.57
N LEU A 8 4.97 2.92 -15.79
CA LEU A 8 6.43 2.95 -15.62
C LEU A 8 6.84 2.62 -14.18
N LEU A 9 6.13 3.14 -13.18
CA LEU A 9 6.42 2.89 -11.77
C LEU A 9 6.24 1.41 -11.40
N ASP A 10 5.15 0.79 -11.86
CA ASP A 10 4.88 -0.64 -11.66
C ASP A 10 5.95 -1.52 -12.33
N ASP A 11 6.46 -1.11 -13.49
CA ASP A 11 7.53 -1.83 -14.18
C ASP A 11 8.87 -1.69 -13.45
N HIS A 12 9.20 -0.51 -12.94
CA HIS A 12 10.39 -0.29 -12.10
C HIS A 12 10.31 -1.09 -10.80
N ASP A 13 9.14 -1.17 -10.17
CA ASP A 13 8.95 -2.00 -8.96
C ASP A 13 9.15 -3.50 -9.25
N LYS A 14 8.78 -3.98 -10.45
CA LYS A 14 9.09 -5.36 -10.87
C LYS A 14 10.58 -5.57 -11.12
N GLU A 15 11.24 -4.63 -11.79
CA GLU A 15 12.68 -4.70 -12.08
C GLU A 15 13.51 -4.66 -10.81
N LEU A 16 13.22 -3.74 -9.89
CA LEU A 16 13.86 -3.67 -8.58
C LEU A 16 13.73 -4.99 -7.81
N ASN A 17 12.54 -5.61 -7.83
CA ASN A 17 12.34 -6.91 -7.19
C ASN A 17 13.13 -8.04 -7.86
N LYS A 18 13.29 -8.02 -9.19
CA LYS A 18 14.12 -9.00 -9.90
C LYS A 18 15.59 -8.82 -9.54
N TYR A 19 16.10 -7.59 -9.57
CA TYR A 19 17.49 -7.30 -9.23
C TYR A 19 17.79 -7.59 -7.76
N ALA A 20 16.91 -7.22 -6.83
CA ALA A 20 17.08 -7.51 -5.41
C ALA A 20 17.14 -9.03 -5.13
N LYS A 21 16.27 -9.83 -5.77
CA LYS A 21 16.35 -11.30 -5.69
C LYS A 21 17.66 -11.83 -6.27
N ARG A 22 18.16 -11.22 -7.35
CA ARG A 22 19.43 -11.61 -7.97
C ARG A 22 20.61 -11.28 -7.05
N VAL A 23 20.69 -10.08 -6.50
CA VAL A 23 21.70 -9.69 -5.51
C VAL A 23 21.68 -10.64 -4.31
N GLY A 24 20.49 -10.94 -3.77
CA GLY A 24 20.33 -11.89 -2.67
C GLY A 24 20.86 -13.30 -2.99
N TYR A 25 20.59 -13.81 -4.20
CA TYR A 25 21.11 -15.11 -4.63
C TYR A 25 22.64 -15.12 -4.77
N TRP A 26 23.20 -14.11 -5.45
CA TRP A 26 24.66 -14.01 -5.66
C TRP A 26 25.40 -13.84 -4.33
N TYR A 27 24.91 -12.96 -3.45
CA TYR A 27 25.50 -12.76 -2.13
C TYR A 27 25.25 -13.93 -1.18
N GLY A 28 24.16 -14.67 -1.35
CA GLY A 28 23.84 -15.85 -0.56
C GLY A 28 24.88 -16.97 -0.69
N CYS A 29 25.55 -17.08 -1.84
CA CYS A 29 26.68 -18.01 -2.04
C CYS A 29 27.92 -17.65 -1.20
N HIS A 30 28.14 -16.36 -0.93
CA HIS A 30 29.25 -15.86 -0.13
C HIS A 30 28.87 -15.69 1.34
N PHE A 31 27.60 -15.41 1.63
CA PHE A 31 27.11 -15.15 2.98
C PHE A 31 25.70 -15.75 3.17
N PRO A 32 25.60 -17.07 3.39
CA PRO A 32 24.30 -17.77 3.49
C PRO A 32 23.48 -17.39 4.74
N GLU A 33 24.10 -16.75 5.72
CA GLU A 33 23.41 -16.24 6.91
C GLU A 33 22.61 -14.96 6.63
N LEU A 34 22.82 -14.32 5.47
CA LEU A 34 22.13 -13.10 5.06
C LEU A 34 20.63 -13.29 4.91
N ASP A 35 20.23 -14.38 4.25
CA ASP A 35 18.84 -14.69 3.91
C ASP A 35 17.96 -14.89 5.15
N LYS A 36 18.57 -15.30 6.27
CA LYS A 36 17.89 -15.43 7.57
C LYS A 36 17.67 -14.09 8.26
N ILE A 37 18.50 -13.08 7.96
CA ILE A 37 18.49 -11.77 8.62
C ILE A 37 17.60 -10.79 7.84
N ILE A 38 17.55 -10.90 6.52
CA ILE A 38 16.88 -9.92 5.64
C ILE A 38 15.74 -10.60 4.90
N LYS A 39 14.49 -10.32 5.31
CA LYS A 39 13.27 -10.78 4.61
C LYS A 39 12.72 -9.77 3.60
N ASP A 40 13.10 -8.50 3.73
CA ASP A 40 12.56 -7.41 2.92
C ASP A 40 13.62 -6.92 1.92
N ASN A 41 13.36 -7.18 0.65
CA ASN A 41 14.26 -6.91 -0.48
C ASN A 41 14.65 -5.43 -0.67
N ILE A 42 13.85 -4.50 -0.14
CA ILE A 42 14.05 -3.04 -0.32
C ILE A 42 14.77 -2.43 0.91
N LEU A 43 14.87 -3.17 2.01
CA LEU A 43 15.53 -2.71 3.25
C LEU A 43 17.06 -2.79 3.20
N TYR A 44 17.62 -3.41 2.15
CA TYR A 44 19.04 -3.65 1.97
C TYR A 44 19.87 -2.36 1.80
N ILE A 45 19.26 -1.27 1.33
CA ILE A 45 20.02 -0.09 0.87
C ILE A 45 20.19 1.01 1.94
N LEU A 46 19.32 1.08 2.96
CA LEU A 46 19.19 2.32 3.75
C LEU A 46 19.19 2.17 5.27
N ALA A 47 19.33 0.96 5.81
CA ALA A 47 19.17 0.76 7.24
C ALA A 47 20.52 0.55 7.95
N ASP A 48 21.04 1.61 8.59
CA ASP A 48 22.20 1.56 9.51
C ASP A 48 22.09 0.45 10.56
N LYS A 49 20.85 0.11 10.94
CA LYS A 49 20.54 -0.97 11.89
C LYS A 49 20.83 -2.37 11.36
N VAL A 50 20.82 -2.56 10.04
CA VAL A 50 21.12 -3.84 9.37
C VAL A 50 22.62 -4.01 9.22
N GLU A 51 23.35 -2.92 8.95
CA GLU A 51 24.82 -2.93 8.79
C GLU A 51 25.54 -3.44 10.06
N ALA A 52 25.11 -3.00 11.24
CA ALA A 52 25.67 -3.47 12.51
C ALA A 52 25.45 -4.98 12.78
N LYS A 53 24.35 -5.54 12.28
CA LYS A 53 24.05 -6.98 12.39
C LYS A 53 24.84 -7.78 11.35
N LEU A 54 24.97 -7.24 10.14
CA LEU A 54 25.81 -7.76 9.06
C LEU A 54 27.26 -7.87 9.50
N LYS A 55 27.86 -6.82 10.07
CA LYS A 55 29.25 -6.82 10.56
C LYS A 55 29.51 -7.93 11.59
N LYS A 56 28.58 -8.13 12.54
CA LYS A 56 28.69 -9.17 13.56
C LYS A 56 28.56 -10.59 13.00
N ALA A 57 27.74 -10.76 11.97
CA ALA A 57 27.50 -12.05 11.34
C ALA A 57 28.59 -12.38 10.30
N ALA A 58 29.16 -11.39 9.62
CA ALA A 58 30.30 -11.52 8.73
C ALA A 58 31.53 -12.10 9.45
N LEU A 59 31.80 -11.66 10.68
CA LEU A 59 32.89 -12.19 11.53
C LEU A 59 32.73 -13.67 11.90
N LYS A 60 31.51 -14.22 11.80
CA LYS A 60 31.19 -15.63 12.10
C LYS A 60 30.88 -16.44 10.83
N SER A 61 31.00 -15.81 9.66
CA SER A 61 30.57 -16.37 8.39
C SER A 61 31.41 -17.59 8.01
N LYS A 62 30.73 -18.64 7.54
CA LYS A 62 31.33 -19.85 6.93
C LYS A 62 31.29 -19.81 5.40
N GLY A 63 31.24 -18.61 4.83
CA GLY A 63 31.11 -18.36 3.41
C GLY A 63 32.31 -18.82 2.57
N LYS A 64 32.10 -18.93 1.26
CA LYS A 64 33.20 -19.13 0.30
C LYS A 64 33.89 -17.78 0.02
N GLU A 65 35.22 -17.77 0.02
CA GLU A 65 36.01 -16.62 -0.41
C GLU A 65 35.65 -16.22 -1.84
N ALA A 66 35.21 -14.96 -2.00
CA ALA A 66 34.87 -14.38 -3.29
C ALA A 66 36.15 -13.92 -3.98
N SER A 67 36.23 -14.11 -5.30
CA SER A 67 37.28 -13.46 -6.09
C SER A 67 37.01 -11.95 -6.19
N ASP A 68 38.06 -11.14 -6.29
CA ASP A 68 37.93 -9.68 -6.40
C ASP A 68 37.07 -9.25 -7.61
N LEU A 69 37.10 -10.04 -8.70
CA LEU A 69 36.24 -9.85 -9.88
C LEU A 69 34.76 -10.08 -9.60
N GLU A 70 34.41 -11.01 -8.72
CA GLU A 70 33.03 -11.24 -8.30
C GLU A 70 32.54 -10.12 -7.38
N LEU A 71 33.40 -9.64 -6.47
CA LEU A 71 33.08 -8.51 -5.61
C LEU A 71 32.85 -7.23 -6.42
N MET A 72 33.67 -6.96 -7.44
CA MET A 72 33.49 -5.82 -8.34
C MET A 72 32.15 -5.88 -9.09
N ARG A 73 31.78 -7.04 -9.65
CA ARG A 73 30.48 -7.20 -10.34
C ARG A 73 29.29 -7.05 -9.40
N ILE A 74 29.42 -7.53 -8.16
CA ILE A 74 28.35 -7.41 -7.16
C ILE A 74 28.19 -5.95 -6.73
N GLN A 75 29.30 -5.22 -6.53
CA GLN A 75 29.26 -3.79 -6.23
C GLN A 75 28.60 -3.00 -7.36
N GLU A 76 29.00 -3.23 -8.61
CA GLU A 76 28.40 -2.58 -9.78
C GLU A 76 26.88 -2.82 -9.87
N LEU A 77 26.44 -4.07 -9.60
CA LEU A 77 25.02 -4.39 -9.55
C LEU A 77 24.29 -3.68 -8.39
N CYS A 78 24.94 -3.48 -7.25
CA CYS A 78 24.36 -2.77 -6.12
C CYS A 78 24.19 -1.27 -6.43
N ASP A 79 25.15 -0.67 -7.11
CA ASP A 79 25.10 0.73 -7.56
C ASP A 79 23.99 0.93 -8.60
N GLU A 80 23.81 -0.02 -9.54
CA GLU A 80 22.69 0.00 -10.49
C GLU A 80 21.34 -0.03 -9.75
N VAL A 81 21.17 -0.94 -8.78
CA VAL A 81 19.94 -1.03 -7.98
C VAL A 81 19.69 0.23 -7.14
N LEU A 82 20.75 0.85 -6.62
CA LEU A 82 20.68 2.13 -5.93
C LEU A 82 20.10 3.21 -6.84
N SER A 83 20.65 3.34 -8.06
CA SER A 83 20.22 4.34 -9.03
C SER A 83 18.75 4.15 -9.44
N LEU A 84 18.30 2.89 -9.59
CA LEU A 84 16.91 2.56 -9.87
C LEU A 84 15.98 2.91 -8.70
N ALA A 85 16.43 2.71 -7.45
CA ALA A 85 15.68 3.06 -6.27
C ALA A 85 15.51 4.59 -6.10
N GLU A 86 16.54 5.36 -6.42
CA GLU A 86 16.48 6.82 -6.46
C GLU A 86 15.54 7.32 -7.57
N TYR A 87 15.65 6.73 -8.76
CA TYR A 87 14.77 7.07 -9.88
C TYR A 87 13.30 6.78 -9.57
N ARG A 88 13.02 5.65 -8.89
CA ARG A 88 11.70 5.34 -8.34
C ARG A 88 11.21 6.46 -7.42
N ALA A 89 12.03 6.92 -6.46
CA ALA A 89 11.64 8.00 -5.55
C ALA A 89 11.30 9.30 -6.30
N GLN A 90 12.12 9.67 -7.29
CA GLN A 90 11.87 10.83 -8.15
C GLN A 90 10.57 10.69 -8.95
N LEU A 91 10.26 9.50 -9.46
CA LEU A 91 8.99 9.23 -10.14
C LEU A 91 7.79 9.36 -9.20
N TYR A 92 7.90 8.87 -7.95
CA TYR A 92 6.86 9.04 -6.94
C TYR A 92 6.61 10.53 -6.63
N ASP A 93 7.66 11.36 -6.53
CA ASP A 93 7.51 12.80 -6.28
C ASP A 93 6.92 13.55 -7.49
N LYS A 94 7.31 13.17 -8.72
CA LYS A 94 6.69 13.68 -9.96
C LYS A 94 5.22 13.28 -10.05
N LEU A 95 4.87 12.06 -9.65
CA LEU A 95 3.50 11.58 -9.60
C LEU A 95 2.69 12.37 -8.56
N LYS A 96 3.24 12.56 -7.36
CA LYS A 96 2.62 13.30 -6.26
C LYS A 96 2.36 14.77 -6.62
N SER A 97 3.35 15.44 -7.22
CA SER A 97 3.20 16.83 -7.69
C SER A 97 2.24 16.94 -8.87
N GLY A 98 2.32 16.04 -9.86
CA GLY A 98 1.38 16.01 -10.98
C GLY A 98 -0.06 15.74 -10.54
N MET A 99 -0.24 14.87 -9.55
CA MET A 99 -1.55 14.56 -9.00
C MET A 99 -2.08 15.70 -8.13
N ASN A 100 -1.25 16.38 -7.33
CA ASN A 100 -1.63 17.60 -6.59
C ASN A 100 -2.07 18.74 -7.53
N LYS A 101 -1.53 18.80 -8.75
CA LYS A 101 -1.88 19.80 -9.76
C LYS A 101 -3.20 19.48 -10.47
N CYS A 102 -3.50 18.20 -10.70
CA CYS A 102 -4.75 17.76 -11.33
C CYS A 102 -5.91 17.60 -10.34
N CYS A 103 -5.62 17.24 -9.10
CA CYS A 103 -6.55 17.13 -7.98
C CYS A 103 -5.85 17.69 -6.74
N SER A 104 -6.26 18.85 -6.21
CA SER A 104 -5.63 19.52 -5.04
C SER A 104 -5.82 18.78 -3.71
N GLN A 105 -6.05 17.48 -3.74
CA GLN A 105 -6.98 16.86 -2.83
C GLN A 105 -6.44 15.49 -2.38
N SER A 106 -5.85 15.53 -1.19
CA SER A 106 -4.98 14.52 -0.58
C SER A 106 -5.55 13.09 -0.47
N ASP A 107 -6.84 12.85 -0.70
CA ASP A 107 -7.40 11.49 -0.76
C ASP A 107 -7.61 10.93 -2.18
N CYS A 108 -7.65 11.77 -3.22
CA CYS A 108 -7.60 11.30 -4.62
C CYS A 108 -6.22 10.70 -4.96
N LEU A 109 -5.17 11.18 -4.27
CA LEU A 109 -3.76 10.87 -4.55
C LEU A 109 -3.35 9.40 -4.44
N SER A 110 -4.03 8.61 -3.62
CA SER A 110 -3.64 7.20 -3.41
C SER A 110 -4.43 6.23 -4.29
N TRP A 111 -5.48 6.66 -4.98
CA TRP A 111 -6.47 5.74 -5.55
C TRP A 111 -6.94 6.10 -6.95
N GLY A 112 -7.00 7.38 -7.35
CA GLY A 112 -7.67 7.79 -8.58
C GLY A 112 -7.12 7.16 -9.86
N ALA A 113 -5.83 6.86 -9.91
CA ALA A 113 -5.20 6.48 -11.16
C ALA A 113 -5.13 4.97 -11.45
N SER A 114 -5.33 4.11 -10.45
CA SER A 114 -5.50 2.66 -10.69
C SER A 114 -6.95 2.31 -11.08
N TRP A 115 -7.91 3.19 -10.77
CA TRP A 115 -9.33 3.00 -11.08
C TRP A 115 -9.69 3.23 -12.55
N CYS A 116 -9.00 4.15 -13.23
CA CYS A 116 -9.26 4.44 -14.65
C CYS A 116 -8.87 3.30 -15.59
N SER A 117 -8.04 2.35 -15.13
CA SER A 117 -7.51 1.27 -15.98
C SER A 117 -8.24 -0.07 -15.82
N TYR A 118 -9.26 -0.17 -14.95
CA TYR A 118 -9.77 -1.48 -14.55
C TYR A 118 -11.02 -1.95 -15.27
N ASP A 119 -10.81 -2.96 -16.11
CA ASP A 119 -11.81 -3.70 -16.89
C ASP A 119 -12.33 -4.94 -16.11
N PHE A 120 -12.69 -4.76 -14.82
CA PHE A 120 -12.99 -5.89 -13.92
C PHE A 120 -14.41 -6.46 -14.06
N SER A 121 -15.35 -5.68 -14.60
CA SER A 121 -16.78 -5.99 -14.42
C SER A 121 -17.29 -7.13 -15.31
N GLU A 122 -16.70 -7.36 -16.48
CA GLU A 122 -17.34 -8.24 -17.47
C GLU A 122 -17.11 -9.73 -17.27
N ARG A 123 -16.03 -10.13 -16.58
CA ARG A 123 -15.69 -11.55 -16.38
C ARG A 123 -16.46 -12.22 -15.24
N GLU A 124 -16.81 -11.45 -14.21
CA GLU A 124 -17.47 -11.98 -13.00
C GLU A 124 -19.00 -11.96 -13.11
N LEU A 125 -19.59 -11.04 -13.87
CA LEU A 125 -21.04 -11.02 -14.16
C LEU A 125 -21.52 -12.25 -14.93
N LYS A 126 -20.61 -12.96 -15.63
CA LYS A 126 -20.91 -14.19 -16.37
C LYS A 126 -21.12 -15.40 -15.48
N LYS A 127 -20.76 -15.30 -14.19
CA LYS A 127 -20.97 -16.37 -13.20
C LYS A 127 -21.97 -15.83 -12.16
N ASN A 128 -23.02 -16.58 -11.83
CA ASN A 128 -24.02 -16.23 -10.81
C ASN A 128 -23.45 -16.28 -9.37
N HIS A 129 -22.23 -15.80 -9.17
CA HIS A 129 -21.59 -15.66 -7.88
C HIS A 129 -21.71 -14.21 -7.38
N ALA A 130 -21.64 -14.03 -6.06
CA ALA A 130 -21.64 -12.72 -5.46
C ALA A 130 -20.41 -11.92 -5.92
N THR A 131 -20.64 -10.68 -6.36
CA THR A 131 -19.57 -9.79 -6.80
C THR A 131 -18.66 -9.36 -5.65
N PRO A 132 -17.37 -9.10 -5.93
CA PRO A 132 -16.43 -8.62 -4.93
C PRO A 132 -16.84 -7.24 -4.37
N LYS A 133 -16.75 -7.08 -3.06
CA LYS A 133 -17.33 -5.92 -2.33
C LYS A 133 -16.47 -4.65 -2.31
N TYR A 134 -15.16 -4.75 -2.60
CA TYR A 134 -14.17 -3.71 -2.26
C TYR A 134 -13.27 -3.25 -3.40
N GLY A 135 -12.97 -4.11 -4.37
CA GLY A 135 -11.98 -3.82 -5.42
C GLY A 135 -10.68 -3.22 -4.87
N PHE A 136 -10.13 -2.25 -5.60
CA PHE A 136 -8.90 -1.55 -5.23
C PHE A 136 -9.03 -0.71 -3.96
N ILE A 137 -10.22 -0.24 -3.63
CA ILE A 137 -10.49 0.63 -2.47
C ILE A 137 -10.18 -0.06 -1.13
N TYR A 138 -9.96 -1.36 -1.14
CA TYR A 138 -9.67 -2.12 0.07
C TYR A 138 -8.46 -1.62 0.84
N HIS A 139 -7.39 -1.17 0.16
CA HIS A 139 -6.20 -0.68 0.87
C HIS A 139 -6.25 0.82 1.23
N ALA A 140 -7.38 1.50 0.97
CA ALA A 140 -7.57 2.86 1.43
C ALA A 140 -7.47 2.91 2.97
N PRO A 141 -6.74 3.89 3.57
CA PRO A 141 -6.51 3.94 5.01
C PRO A 141 -7.79 3.83 5.83
N LEU A 142 -8.85 4.54 5.41
CA LEU A 142 -10.14 4.55 6.07
C LEU A 142 -10.88 3.19 6.02
N VAL A 143 -10.75 2.45 4.92
CA VAL A 143 -11.35 1.12 4.75
C VAL A 143 -10.52 0.07 5.50
N ARG A 144 -9.19 0.21 5.50
CA ARG A 144 -8.26 -0.69 6.18
C ARG A 144 -8.44 -0.64 7.71
N GLN A 145 -8.66 0.56 8.25
CA GLN A 145 -8.93 0.77 9.69
C GLN A 145 -10.28 0.19 10.15
N ALA A 146 -11.28 0.13 9.26
CA ALA A 146 -12.62 -0.31 9.63
C ALA A 146 -12.68 -1.83 9.94
N LYS A 147 -13.53 -2.20 10.90
CA LYS A 147 -13.84 -3.62 11.20
C LYS A 147 -14.44 -4.35 9.99
N PRO A 148 -14.18 -5.67 9.79
CA PRO A 148 -14.59 -6.42 8.60
C PRO A 148 -16.10 -6.35 8.31
N LYS A 149 -16.93 -6.21 9.35
CA LYS A 149 -18.39 -6.04 9.23
C LYS A 149 -18.80 -4.72 8.54
N HIS A 150 -18.01 -3.66 8.72
CA HIS A 150 -18.32 -2.31 8.23
C HIS A 150 -17.53 -1.89 7.01
N LYS A 151 -16.44 -2.60 6.67
CA LYS A 151 -15.66 -2.36 5.44
C LYS A 151 -16.58 -2.19 4.24
N GLY A 152 -17.62 -3.05 4.11
CA GLY A 152 -18.66 -3.05 3.06
C GLY A 152 -19.37 -1.72 2.87
N LYS A 153 -19.69 -1.09 3.99
CA LYS A 153 -20.51 0.12 4.05
C LYS A 153 -19.64 1.36 3.86
N ILE A 154 -18.44 1.34 4.42
CA ILE A 154 -17.48 2.44 4.31
C ILE A 154 -16.90 2.50 2.91
N ALA A 155 -16.49 1.38 2.31
CA ALA A 155 -15.96 1.34 0.95
C ALA A 155 -16.94 1.97 -0.05
N ARG A 156 -18.22 1.56 -0.04
CA ARG A 156 -19.25 2.17 -0.91
C ARG A 156 -19.44 3.66 -0.66
N SER A 157 -19.47 4.08 0.62
CA SER A 157 -19.64 5.50 0.97
C SER A 157 -18.43 6.33 0.53
N LEU A 158 -17.24 5.75 0.58
CA LEU A 158 -16.00 6.35 0.09
C LEU A 158 -16.01 6.44 -1.44
N THR A 159 -16.38 5.37 -2.16
CA THR A 159 -16.52 5.38 -3.63
C THR A 159 -17.46 6.48 -4.10
N SER A 160 -18.64 6.59 -3.51
CA SER A 160 -19.63 7.59 -3.93
C SER A 160 -19.12 9.02 -3.73
N LYS A 161 -18.43 9.29 -2.61
CA LYS A 161 -17.86 10.61 -2.33
C LYS A 161 -16.63 10.91 -3.18
N ALA A 162 -15.78 9.92 -3.43
CA ALA A 162 -14.63 10.04 -4.31
C ALA A 162 -15.07 10.31 -5.76
N ALA A 163 -16.11 9.62 -6.25
CA ALA A 163 -16.66 9.86 -7.59
C ALA A 163 -17.20 11.29 -7.75
N LEU A 164 -17.84 11.83 -6.71
CA LEU A 164 -18.28 13.24 -6.71
C LEU A 164 -17.11 14.21 -6.67
N ALA A 165 -16.11 13.95 -5.82
CA ALA A 165 -14.90 14.77 -5.74
C ALA A 165 -14.16 14.80 -7.09
N ILE A 166 -13.96 13.66 -7.74
CA ILE A 166 -13.33 13.56 -9.07
C ILE A 166 -14.10 14.39 -10.11
N ARG A 167 -15.44 14.37 -10.09
CA ARG A 167 -16.25 15.17 -11.01
C ARG A 167 -16.16 16.67 -10.71
N CYS A 168 -16.17 17.04 -9.43
CA CYS A 168 -16.00 18.43 -9.01
C CYS A 168 -14.60 18.94 -9.39
N ASP A 169 -13.55 18.14 -9.24
CA ASP A 169 -12.18 18.50 -9.63
C ASP A 169 -12.04 18.59 -11.16
N ALA A 170 -12.71 17.72 -11.91
CA ALA A 170 -12.64 17.71 -13.38
C ALA A 170 -13.43 18.86 -14.04
N LEU A 171 -14.48 19.37 -13.39
CA LEU A 171 -15.40 20.38 -13.94
C LEU A 171 -15.34 21.72 -13.20
N GLY A 172 -14.65 21.79 -12.07
CA GLY A 172 -14.61 22.96 -11.20
C GLY A 172 -13.39 23.82 -11.47
N ASP A 173 -13.61 25.12 -11.69
CA ASP A 173 -12.54 26.10 -11.93
C ASP A 173 -11.85 26.59 -10.63
N GLY A 174 -12.27 26.08 -9.45
CA GLY A 174 -11.81 26.57 -8.15
C GLY A 174 -11.02 25.54 -7.33
N GLN A 175 -9.85 25.93 -6.82
CA GLN A 175 -8.98 25.13 -5.93
C GLN A 175 -9.51 25.02 -4.48
N ASN A 176 -10.83 25.07 -4.30
CA ASN A 176 -11.41 25.17 -2.96
C ASN A 176 -11.53 23.78 -2.31
N ASN A 177 -10.52 23.42 -1.52
CA ASN A 177 -10.42 22.14 -0.79
C ASN A 177 -11.47 21.93 0.32
N THR A 178 -12.43 22.85 0.47
CA THR A 178 -13.41 22.86 1.55
C THR A 178 -14.39 21.68 1.47
N MET A 179 -14.81 21.30 0.27
CA MET A 179 -15.78 20.22 0.07
C MET A 179 -15.21 18.84 0.45
N GLU A 180 -13.93 18.56 0.17
CA GLU A 180 -13.31 17.28 0.53
C GLU A 180 -13.15 17.13 2.04
N LEU A 181 -12.62 18.16 2.72
CA LEU A 181 -12.45 18.11 4.18
C LEU A 181 -13.76 17.80 4.89
N VAL A 182 -14.85 18.43 4.43
CA VAL A 182 -16.21 18.15 4.91
C VAL A 182 -16.63 16.70 4.60
N ASN A 183 -16.37 16.22 3.38
CA ASN A 183 -16.74 14.87 2.96
C ASN A 183 -15.98 13.79 3.72
N ARG A 184 -14.68 14.00 3.96
CA ARG A 184 -13.79 13.14 4.76
C ARG A 184 -14.24 13.11 6.21
N ALA A 185 -14.43 14.27 6.83
CA ALA A 185 -14.93 14.36 8.22
C ALA A 185 -16.29 13.62 8.38
N LYS A 186 -17.20 13.75 7.41
CA LYS A 186 -18.46 13.02 7.37
C LYS A 186 -18.26 11.49 7.26
N LEU A 187 -17.26 11.02 6.52
CA LEU A 187 -16.96 9.58 6.41
C LEU A 187 -16.37 9.02 7.71
N GLU A 188 -15.43 9.75 8.31
CA GLU A 188 -14.82 9.38 9.58
C GLU A 188 -15.86 9.35 10.71
N ALA A 189 -16.74 10.35 10.78
CA ALA A 189 -17.85 10.37 11.71
C ALA A 189 -18.80 9.17 11.51
N ARG A 190 -19.09 8.81 10.25
CA ARG A 190 -19.90 7.64 9.92
C ARG A 190 -19.24 6.33 10.37
N LEU A 191 -17.92 6.19 10.20
CA LEU A 191 -17.18 5.03 10.69
C LEU A 191 -17.26 4.93 12.22
N ARG A 192 -16.98 6.02 12.93
CA ARG A 192 -17.10 6.08 14.41
C ARG A 192 -18.51 5.69 14.88
N ASN A 193 -19.55 6.18 14.21
CA ASN A 193 -20.94 5.86 14.55
C ASN A 193 -21.29 4.37 14.32
N LEU A 194 -20.77 3.76 13.26
CA LEU A 194 -20.98 2.33 13.00
C LEU A 194 -20.29 1.46 14.05
N GLU A 195 -19.09 1.85 14.48
CA GLU A 195 -18.36 1.15 15.54
C GLU A 195 -19.01 1.32 16.91
N ALA A 196 -19.48 2.51 17.24
CA ALA A 196 -20.22 2.78 18.47
C ALA A 196 -21.52 1.97 18.56
N ARG A 197 -22.27 1.87 17.46
CA ARG A 197 -23.51 1.06 17.38
C ARG A 197 -23.24 -0.42 17.62
N ASP A 198 -22.14 -0.96 17.10
CA ASP A 198 -21.76 -2.35 17.35
C ASP A 198 -21.40 -2.59 18.81
N LEU A 199 -20.68 -1.66 19.44
CA LEU A 199 -20.36 -1.73 20.85
C LEU A 199 -21.64 -1.70 21.71
N ALA A 200 -22.59 -0.83 21.40
CA ALA A 200 -23.88 -0.76 22.09
C ALA A 200 -24.69 -2.07 21.95
N LYS A 201 -24.79 -2.62 20.73
CA LYS A 201 -25.45 -3.93 20.50
C LYS A 201 -24.78 -5.07 21.28
N SER A 202 -23.46 -5.05 21.38
CA SER A 202 -22.71 -6.06 22.13
C SER A 202 -22.91 -5.96 23.65
N LYS A 203 -23.13 -4.75 24.17
CA LYS A 203 -23.46 -4.52 25.59
C LYS A 203 -24.89 -5.00 25.87
N ALA A 204 -25.87 -4.52 25.09
CA ALA A 204 -27.26 -4.92 25.22
C ALA A 204 -27.47 -6.44 25.15
N LYS A 205 -26.73 -7.15 24.28
CA LYS A 205 -26.79 -8.62 24.20
C LYS A 205 -26.20 -9.31 25.44
N ARG A 206 -25.18 -8.73 26.07
CA ARG A 206 -24.60 -9.24 27.32
C ARG A 206 -25.50 -8.98 28.51
N ASP A 207 -26.10 -7.80 28.58
CA ASP A 207 -26.99 -7.41 29.67
C ASP A 207 -28.26 -8.28 29.64
N LEU A 208 -28.80 -8.56 28.45
CA LEU A 208 -29.92 -9.50 28.25
C LEU A 208 -29.56 -10.96 28.55
N ALA A 209 -28.29 -11.36 28.39
CA ALA A 209 -27.84 -12.71 28.73
C ALA A 209 -27.68 -12.89 30.25
N LYS A 210 -27.20 -11.84 30.95
CA LYS A 210 -27.11 -11.84 32.42
C LYS A 210 -28.49 -11.90 33.06
N SER A 211 -29.44 -11.10 32.59
CA SER A 211 -30.80 -11.10 33.16
C SER A 211 -31.53 -12.42 32.99
N LYS A 212 -31.19 -13.24 31.98
CA LYS A 212 -31.77 -14.58 31.78
C LYS A 212 -31.14 -15.67 32.65
N CYS A 213 -29.89 -15.50 33.10
CA CYS A 213 -29.23 -16.44 34.00
C CYS A 213 -29.59 -16.20 35.48
N GLU A 214 -30.06 -15.02 35.84
CA GLU A 214 -30.48 -14.70 37.22
C GLU A 214 -31.94 -15.12 37.51
N THR A 215 -32.72 -15.46 36.48
CA THR A 215 -34.14 -15.81 36.58
C THR A 215 -34.46 -17.30 36.30
N GLY A 216 -33.46 -18.17 36.25
CA GLY A 216 -33.63 -19.62 36.05
C GLY A 216 -32.79 -20.40 37.04
#